data_AF-A0A2R6KBA6-F1
#
_entry.id   AF-A0A2R6KBA6-F1
#
_cell.length_a   1.000
_cell.length_b   1.000
_cell.length_c   1.000
_cell.angle_alpha   90.00
_cell.angle_beta   90.00
_cell.angle_gamma   90.00
#
_symmetry.space_group_name_H-M   'P 1'
#
loop_
_entity.id
_entity.type
_entity.pdbx_description
1 polymer ?
#
loop_
_entity_poly.entity_id
_entity_poly.type
_entity_poly.pdbx_seq_one_letter_code
_entity_poly.pdbx_strand_id
1 'polypeptide(L)'
;MRSPREFIDVRVLTVVVGIVYLIVAAYAVATGDATANSLTDLAFSLVMVAFGVLLRVRNPDEMGLRVAGGLFVLTGLMQGYLLLVEDAPVGDGAVSLLAGAAFLLYLFEMFVRPRLE
;
A
#
# COMPACT_ATOMS: atom_id res chain seq x y z
N MET A 1 -11.98 21.08 24.17
CA MET A 1 -12.02 20.92 22.71
C MET A 1 -10.57 20.92 22.24
N ARG A 2 -10.08 19.80 21.71
CA ARG A 2 -8.67 19.68 21.28
C ARG A 2 -8.48 20.38 19.92
N SER A 3 -7.32 21.01 19.74
CA SER A 3 -6.98 21.86 18.59
C SER A 3 -6.94 21.07 17.27
N PRO A 4 -7.43 21.62 16.13
CA PRO A 4 -7.31 21.00 14.80
C PRO A 4 -5.87 20.70 14.36
N ARG A 5 -4.87 21.22 15.07
CA ARG A 5 -3.43 20.98 14.83
C ARG A 5 -2.88 19.69 15.45
N GLU A 6 -3.69 18.92 16.20
CA GLU A 6 -3.28 17.64 16.80
C GLU A 6 -3.55 16.42 15.90
N PHE A 7 -4.13 16.61 14.72
CA PHE A 7 -4.30 15.51 13.77
C PHE A 7 -3.02 15.34 12.97
N ILE A 8 -2.37 14.17 13.09
CA ILE A 8 -1.25 13.77 12.23
C ILE A 8 -1.67 14.02 10.77
N ASP A 9 -0.89 14.83 10.06
CA ASP A 9 -1.11 15.05 8.63
C ASP A 9 -0.90 13.72 7.91
N VAL A 10 -2.01 13.09 7.53
CA VAL A 10 -2.04 11.78 6.89
C VAL A 10 -1.25 11.77 5.58
N ARG A 11 -1.16 12.92 4.87
CA ARG A 11 -0.36 13.02 3.64
C ARG A 11 1.12 12.93 3.98
N VAL A 12 1.55 13.66 4.99
CA VAL A 12 2.93 13.61 5.50
C VAL A 12 3.26 12.22 6.01
N LEU A 13 2.36 11.61 6.80
CA LEU A 13 2.53 10.25 7.29
C LEU A 13 2.66 9.24 6.14
N THR A 14 1.84 9.36 5.09
CA THR A 14 1.89 8.48 3.92
C THR A 14 3.21 8.62 3.17
N VAL A 15 3.70 9.86 3.00
CA VAL A 15 5.00 10.12 2.37
C VAL A 15 6.14 9.56 3.21
N VAL A 16 6.14 9.79 4.53
CA VAL A 16 7.16 9.26 5.45
C VAL A 16 7.18 7.74 5.41
N VAL A 17 6.02 7.10 5.49
CA VAL A 17 5.89 5.63 5.42
C VAL A 17 6.38 5.10 4.07
N GLY A 18 6.04 5.77 2.97
CA GLY A 18 6.54 5.42 1.63
C GLY A 18 8.06 5.55 1.50
N ILE A 19 8.66 6.62 2.05
CA ILE A 19 10.11 6.82 2.06
C ILE A 19 10.81 5.73 2.88
N VAL A 20 10.29 5.41 4.08
CA VAL A 20 10.83 4.35 4.93
C VAL A 20 10.80 3.01 4.20
N TYR A 21 9.67 2.68 3.55
CA TYR A 21 9.57 1.48 2.72
C TYR A 21 10.63 1.44 1.61
N LEU A 22 10.83 2.53 0.87
CA LEU A 22 11.82 2.60 -0.21
C LEU A 22 13.26 2.40 0.30
N ILE A 23 13.59 2.98 1.46
CA ILE A 23 14.92 2.82 2.08
C ILE A 23 15.15 1.36 2.48
N VAL A 24 14.15 0.73 3.12
CA VAL A 24 14.22 -0.66 3.58
C VAL A 24 14.32 -1.62 2.38
N ALA A 25 13.52 -1.39 1.34
CA ALA A 25 13.59 -2.16 0.10
C ALA A 25 14.95 -2.02 -0.61
N ALA A 26 15.50 -0.81 -0.70
CA ALA A 26 16.82 -0.59 -1.28
C ALA A 26 17.93 -1.30 -0.49
N TYR A 27 17.86 -1.28 0.84
CA TYR A 27 18.80 -1.99 1.71
C TYR A 27 18.70 -3.52 1.54
N ALA A 28 17.49 -4.06 1.48
CA ALA A 28 17.25 -5.49 1.31
C ALA A 28 17.82 -6.00 -0.03
N VAL A 29 17.57 -5.26 -1.12
CA VAL A 29 18.15 -5.55 -2.44
C VAL A 29 19.68 -5.47 -2.42
N ALA A 30 20.26 -4.49 -1.72
CA ALA A 30 21.70 -4.27 -1.68
C ALA A 30 22.46 -5.32 -0.86
N THR A 31 21.82 -5.87 0.19
CA THR A 31 22.49 -6.77 1.16
C THR A 31 22.15 -8.24 0.96
N GLY A 32 21.02 -8.55 0.32
CA GLY A 32 20.54 -9.93 0.20
C GLY A 32 20.23 -10.58 1.56
N ASP A 33 20.11 -9.79 2.63
CA ASP A 33 19.81 -10.27 3.98
C ASP A 33 18.36 -10.75 4.06
N ALA A 34 18.17 -12.03 4.40
CA ALA A 34 16.85 -12.63 4.55
C ALA A 34 15.99 -11.91 5.61
N THR A 35 16.61 -11.40 6.68
CA THR A 35 15.90 -10.65 7.73
C THR A 35 15.40 -9.31 7.18
N ALA A 36 16.23 -8.64 6.39
CA ALA A 36 15.86 -7.39 5.73
C ALA A 36 14.73 -7.59 4.70
N ASN A 37 14.74 -8.70 3.97
CA ASN A 37 13.64 -9.06 3.05
C ASN A 37 12.32 -9.23 3.81
N SER A 38 12.29 -10.04 4.88
CA SER A 38 11.07 -10.24 5.69
C SER A 38 10.54 -8.93 6.31
N LEU A 39 11.44 -8.04 6.75
CA LEU A 39 11.06 -6.72 7.25
C LEU A 39 10.50 -5.81 6.16
N THR A 40 11.05 -5.89 4.94
CA THR A 40 10.57 -5.15 3.77
C THR A 40 9.15 -5.59 3.42
N ASP A 41 8.91 -6.89 3.36
CA ASP A 41 7.62 -7.47 3.02
C ASP A 41 6.57 -7.16 4.09
N LEU A 42 6.96 -7.19 5.38
CA LEU A 42 6.09 -6.84 6.48
C LEU A 42 5.71 -5.36 6.42
N ALA A 43 6.70 -4.50 6.16
CA ALA A 43 6.46 -3.07 5.97
C ALA A 43 5.52 -2.86 4.78
N PHE A 44 5.80 -3.46 3.63
CA PHE A 44 4.96 -3.40 2.45
C PHE A 44 3.51 -3.79 2.75
N SER A 45 3.32 -4.93 3.44
CA SER A 45 2.00 -5.42 3.86
C SER A 45 1.24 -4.35 4.65
N LEU A 46 1.87 -3.79 5.69
CA LEU A 46 1.27 -2.78 6.55
C LEU A 46 0.98 -1.48 5.80
N VAL A 47 1.90 -1.02 4.94
CA VAL A 47 1.73 0.20 4.14
C VAL A 47 0.53 0.06 3.20
N MET A 48 0.43 -1.06 2.49
CA MET A 48 -0.64 -1.28 1.52
C MET A 48 -2.01 -1.36 2.21
N VAL A 49 -2.11 -2.03 3.36
CA VAL A 49 -3.35 -2.03 4.17
C VAL A 49 -3.69 -0.63 4.66
N ALA A 50 -2.74 0.07 5.27
CA ALA A 50 -2.99 1.41 5.81
C ALA A 50 -3.41 2.40 4.72
N PHE A 51 -2.70 2.41 3.59
CA PHE A 51 -3.02 3.26 2.45
C PHE A 51 -4.39 2.93 1.85
N GLY A 52 -4.69 1.64 1.65
CA GLY A 52 -5.97 1.21 1.12
C GLY A 52 -7.16 1.57 2.02
N VAL A 53 -7.01 1.43 3.35
CA VAL A 53 -8.01 1.87 4.32
C VAL A 53 -8.19 3.40 4.28
N LEU A 54 -7.08 4.15 4.31
CA LEU A 54 -7.13 5.61 4.25
C LEU A 54 -7.78 6.12 2.98
N LEU A 55 -7.48 5.52 1.83
CA LEU A 55 -8.06 5.88 0.55
C LEU A 55 -9.59 5.72 0.56
N ARG A 56 -10.10 4.64 1.19
CA ARG A 56 -11.54 4.40 1.34
C ARG A 56 -12.21 5.36 2.32
N VAL A 57 -11.57 5.62 3.45
CA VAL A 57 -12.11 6.50 4.50
C VAL A 57 -12.14 7.97 4.04
N ARG A 58 -11.14 8.40 3.27
CA ARG A 58 -11.04 9.80 2.80
C ARG A 58 -11.88 10.09 1.57
N ASN A 59 -12.26 9.07 0.80
CA ASN A 59 -13.01 9.22 -0.44
C ASN A 59 -14.26 8.30 -0.43
N PRO A 60 -15.22 8.50 0.48
CA PRO A 60 -16.37 7.62 0.65
C PRO A 60 -17.33 7.62 -0.56
N ASP A 61 -17.37 8.72 -1.31
CA ASP A 61 -18.30 8.93 -2.42
C ASP A 61 -17.68 8.55 -3.78
N GLU A 62 -16.36 8.41 -3.84
CA GLU A 62 -15.62 8.07 -5.06
C GLU A 62 -15.50 6.54 -5.20
N MET A 63 -16.43 5.94 -5.93
CA MET A 63 -16.49 4.48 -6.09
C MET A 63 -15.18 3.88 -6.63
N GLY A 64 -14.52 4.55 -7.57
CA GLY A 64 -13.26 4.09 -8.15
C GLY A 64 -12.10 4.08 -7.15
N LEU A 65 -11.93 5.16 -6.37
CA LEU A 65 -10.93 5.23 -5.30
C LEU A 65 -11.21 4.22 -4.18
N ARG A 66 -12.48 3.92 -3.92
CA ARG A 66 -12.85 2.85 -2.97
C ARG A 66 -12.44 1.46 -3.46
N VAL A 67 -12.63 1.16 -4.74
CA VAL A 67 -12.20 -0.10 -5.35
C VAL A 67 -10.67 -0.20 -5.33
N ALA A 68 -9.97 0.86 -5.74
CA ALA A 68 -8.51 0.93 -5.66
C ALA A 68 -8.02 0.70 -4.22
N GLY A 69 -8.66 1.33 -3.24
CA GLY A 69 -8.32 1.15 -1.83
C GLY A 69 -8.58 -0.28 -1.34
N GLY A 70 -9.64 -0.93 -1.81
CA GLY A 70 -9.89 -2.35 -1.54
C GLY A 70 -8.79 -3.26 -2.09
N LEU A 71 -8.32 -2.99 -3.32
CA LEU A 71 -7.23 -3.73 -3.94
C LEU A 71 -5.89 -3.51 -3.21
N PHE A 72 -5.60 -2.31 -2.72
CA PHE A 72 -4.43 -2.06 -1.86
C PHE A 72 -4.51 -2.86 -0.55
N VAL A 73 -5.67 -2.90 0.11
CA VAL A 73 -5.85 -3.73 1.31
C VAL A 73 -5.62 -5.21 1.01
N LEU A 74 -6.20 -5.72 -0.08
CA LEU A 74 -6.01 -7.11 -0.50
C LEU A 74 -4.54 -7.43 -0.81
N THR A 75 -3.83 -6.50 -1.47
CA THR A 75 -2.39 -6.61 -1.76
C THR A 75 -1.60 -6.76 -0.46
N GLY A 76 -1.84 -5.89 0.52
CA GLY A 76 -1.12 -5.92 1.79
C GLY A 76 -1.42 -7.19 2.60
N LEU A 77 -2.69 -7.61 2.66
CA LEU A 77 -3.08 -8.86 3.33
C LEU A 77 -2.47 -10.09 2.66
N MET A 78 -2.40 -10.10 1.33
CA MET A 78 -1.78 -11.19 0.58
C MET A 78 -0.27 -11.28 0.85
N GLN A 79 0.45 -10.15 0.88
CA GLN A 79 1.87 -10.17 1.27
C GLN A 79 2.06 -10.69 2.70
N GLY A 80 1.18 -10.28 3.63
CA GLY A 80 1.20 -10.78 5.00
C GLY A 80 0.94 -12.29 5.08
N TYR A 81 0.07 -12.82 4.22
CA TYR A 81 -0.16 -14.25 4.09
C TYR A 81 1.08 -15.00 3.58
N LEU A 82 1.75 -14.50 2.53
CA LEU A 82 2.99 -15.11 2.00
C LEU A 82 4.11 -15.14 3.03
N LEU A 83 4.19 -14.13 3.90
CA LEU A 83 5.17 -14.10 4.98
C LEU A 83 4.93 -15.15 6.06
N LEU A 84 3.70 -15.57 6.26
CA LEU A 84 3.31 -16.48 7.34
C LEU A 84 3.17 -17.93 6.89
N VAL A 85 3.01 -18.16 5.58
CA VAL A 85 2.72 -19.48 5.02
C VAL A 85 3.84 -19.91 4.07
N GLU A 86 4.56 -20.95 4.49
CA GLU A 86 5.74 -21.49 3.80
C GLU A 86 5.40 -22.08 2.42
N ASP A 87 4.24 -22.74 2.29
CA ASP A 87 3.76 -23.37 1.04
C ASP A 87 2.51 -22.67 0.47
N ALA A 88 2.57 -21.36 0.30
CA ALA A 88 1.46 -20.61 -0.27
C ALA A 88 1.15 -21.07 -1.72
N PRO A 89 -0.13 -21.25 -2.11
CA PRO A 89 -0.51 -21.67 -3.46
C PRO A 89 -0.31 -20.56 -4.52
N VAL A 90 0.10 -19.37 -4.09
CA VAL A 90 0.36 -18.19 -4.89
C VAL A 90 1.70 -17.61 -4.44
N GLY A 91 2.48 -17.03 -5.35
CA GLY A 91 3.76 -16.39 -5.02
C GLY A 91 3.73 -14.87 -5.21
N ASP A 92 4.89 -14.23 -5.05
CA ASP A 92 5.07 -12.78 -5.10
C ASP A 92 4.56 -12.12 -6.40
N GLY A 93 4.50 -12.88 -7.50
CA GLY A 93 3.90 -12.42 -8.75
C GLY A 93 2.43 -12.05 -8.61
N ALA A 94 1.66 -12.77 -7.79
CA ALA A 94 0.26 -12.46 -7.53
C ALA A 94 0.09 -11.15 -6.74
N VAL A 95 0.96 -10.91 -5.75
CA VAL A 95 0.99 -9.65 -4.99
C VAL A 95 1.37 -8.49 -5.91
N SER A 96 2.36 -8.68 -6.77
CA SER A 96 2.81 -7.66 -7.74
C SER A 96 1.69 -7.28 -8.72
N LEU A 97 0.92 -8.27 -9.20
CA LEU A 97 -0.24 -8.02 -10.06
C LEU A 97 -1.35 -7.25 -9.34
N LEU A 98 -1.67 -7.62 -8.10
CA LEU A 98 -2.66 -6.92 -7.29
C LEU A 98 -2.22 -5.47 -7.00
N ALA A 99 -0.95 -5.28 -6.63
CA ALA A 99 -0.37 -3.96 -6.40
C ALA A 99 -0.44 -3.10 -7.66
N GLY A 100 -0.06 -3.66 -8.81
CA GLY A 100 -0.14 -3.01 -10.12
C GLY A 100 -1.56 -2.61 -10.49
N ALA A 101 -2.54 -3.52 -10.33
CA ALA A 101 -3.94 -3.23 -10.59
C ALA A 101 -4.50 -2.14 -9.68
N ALA A 102 -4.19 -2.19 -8.38
CA ALA A 102 -4.58 -1.17 -7.41
C ALA A 102 -4.00 0.20 -7.79
N PHE A 103 -2.72 0.24 -8.15
CA PHE A 103 -2.02 1.46 -8.51
C PHE A 103 -2.50 2.06 -9.83
N LEU A 104 -2.69 1.25 -10.87
CA LEU A 104 -3.20 1.72 -12.16
C LEU A 104 -4.62 2.30 -12.02
N LEU A 105 -5.49 1.64 -11.25
CA LEU A 105 -6.83 2.17 -10.99
C LEU A 105 -6.76 3.48 -10.19
N TYR A 106 -5.92 3.54 -9.15
CA TYR A 106 -5.70 4.78 -8.41
C TYR A 106 -5.22 5.93 -9.31
N LEU A 107 -4.26 5.68 -10.20
CA LEU A 107 -3.78 6.68 -11.15
C LEU A 107 -4.86 7.12 -12.14
N PHE A 108 -5.64 6.16 -12.66
CA PHE A 108 -6.75 6.45 -13.55
C PHE A 108 -7.77 7.38 -12.87
N GLU A 109 -8.19 7.04 -11.67
CA GLU A 109 -9.19 7.81 -10.91
C GLU A 109 -8.69 9.20 -10.51
N MET A 110 -7.43 9.32 -10.10
CA MET A 110 -6.88 10.60 -9.64
C MET A 110 -6.48 11.55 -10.77
N PHE A 111 -6.03 11.01 -11.91
CA PHE A 111 -5.42 11.83 -12.97
C PHE A 111 -6.17 11.76 -14.29
N VAL A 112 -6.77 10.63 -14.65
CA VAL A 112 -7.40 10.47 -15.96
C VAL A 112 -8.88 10.85 -15.91
N ARG A 113 -9.66 10.25 -15.01
CA ARG A 113 -11.12 10.50 -14.91
C ARG A 113 -11.48 11.99 -14.81
N PRO A 114 -10.82 12.83 -13.97
CA PRO A 114 -11.17 14.24 -13.84
C PRO A 114 -10.95 15.09 -15.12
N ARG A 115 -10.31 14.51 -16.15
CA ARG A 115 -10.10 15.16 -17.45
C ARG A 115 -11.10 14.72 -18.52
N LEU A 116 -11.91 13.70 -18.22
CA LEU A 116 -12.94 13.16 -19.11
C LEU A 116 -14.33 13.72 -18.81
N GLU A 117 -14.49 14.32 -17.62
CA GLU A 117 -15.68 15.05 -17.17
C GLU A 117 -15.52 16.56 -17.40
#